data_AF-T1BZR8-F1
#
_entry.id   AF-T1BZR8-F1
#
_cell.length_a   1.000
_cell.length_b   1.000
_cell.length_c   1.000
_cell.angle_alpha   90.00
_cell.angle_beta   90.00
_cell.angle_gamma   90.00
#
_symmetry.space_group_name_H-M   'P 1'
#
loop_
_entity.id
_entity.type
_entity.pdbx_description
1 polymer ?
#
loop_
_entity_poly.entity_id
_entity_poly.type
_entity_poly.pdbx_seq_one_letter_code
_entity_poly.pdbx_strand_id
1 'polypeptide(L)'
;MEGIPVPGVVRTGEDWSAEAKLATVIETANLSEIELSEYCRGKGLYVEQVKEWYQAALDGQERALVSRKAELSRTRSDNKQIKSLERELARKEKALAETAALLVLSKKVGAIWGS
;
A
#
# COMPACT_ATOMS: atom_id res chain seq x y z
N MET A 1 44.09 30.05 -16.06
CA MET A 1 43.63 29.78 -14.68
C MET A 1 42.36 28.97 -14.80
N GLU A 2 42.48 27.66 -14.67
CA GLU A 2 41.32 26.76 -14.65
C GLU A 2 40.60 26.94 -13.31
N GLY A 3 39.32 27.28 -13.38
CA GLY A 3 38.49 27.47 -12.19
C GLY A 3 38.20 26.12 -11.53
N ILE A 4 38.64 25.96 -10.30
CA ILE A 4 38.32 24.80 -9.46
C ILE A 4 36.82 24.87 -9.14
N PRO A 5 36.01 23.85 -9.43
CA PRO A 5 34.60 23.87 -9.07
C PRO A 5 34.49 23.79 -7.54
N VAL A 6 33.89 24.83 -6.96
CA VAL A 6 33.59 24.88 -5.52
C VAL A 6 32.66 23.70 -5.19
N PRO A 7 32.92 22.92 -4.12
CA PRO A 7 31.98 21.91 -3.63
C PRO A 7 30.76 22.62 -3.04
N GLY A 8 29.84 23.02 -3.92
CA GLY A 8 28.49 23.38 -3.48
C GLY A 8 27.84 22.09 -3.01
N VAL A 9 27.41 22.06 -1.74
CA VAL A 9 26.46 21.05 -1.27
C VAL A 9 25.25 21.18 -2.18
N VAL A 10 25.17 20.30 -3.18
CA VAL A 10 24.01 20.18 -4.05
C VAL A 10 22.91 19.76 -3.09
N ARG A 11 22.01 20.67 -2.75
CA ARG A 11 20.72 20.30 -2.15
C ARG A 11 19.99 19.53 -3.23
N THR A 12 20.27 18.24 -3.34
CA THR A 12 19.58 17.36 -4.26
C THR A 12 18.11 17.45 -3.89
N GLY A 13 17.24 17.68 -4.88
CA GLY A 13 15.79 17.72 -4.66
C GLY A 13 15.23 16.44 -4.02
N GLU A 14 16.06 15.41 -3.78
CA GLU A 14 15.75 14.22 -3.01
C GLU A 14 15.23 14.53 -1.60
N ASP A 15 15.82 15.50 -0.88
CA ASP A 15 15.42 15.89 0.48
C ASP A 15 14.06 16.63 0.55
N TRP A 16 13.44 16.92 -0.60
CA TRP A 16 12.16 17.62 -0.63
C TRP A 16 11.01 16.67 -0.31
N SER A 17 10.09 17.15 0.53
CA SER A 17 8.80 16.48 0.78
C SER A 17 8.02 16.23 -0.52
N ALA A 18 7.16 15.21 -0.53
CA ALA A 18 6.33 14.90 -1.68
C ALA A 18 5.41 16.07 -2.06
N GLU A 19 4.89 16.78 -1.06
CA GLU A 19 4.07 17.99 -1.22
C GLU A 19 4.85 19.10 -1.90
N ALA A 20 6.10 19.34 -1.51
CA ALA A 20 6.95 20.35 -2.14
C ALA A 20 7.30 19.99 -3.58
N LYS A 21 7.61 18.71 -3.86
CA LYS A 21 7.85 18.21 -5.22
C LYS A 21 6.61 18.42 -6.11
N LEU A 22 5.43 18.08 -5.60
CA LEU A 22 4.16 18.28 -6.31
C LEU A 22 3.87 19.76 -6.56
N ALA A 23 4.08 20.62 -5.57
CA ALA A 23 3.89 22.07 -5.71
C ALA A 23 4.79 22.64 -6.82
N THR A 24 6.07 22.24 -6.85
CA THR A 24 6.99 22.65 -7.92
C THR A 24 6.53 22.16 -9.30
N VAL A 25 6.07 20.91 -9.41
CA VAL A 25 5.52 20.40 -10.67
C VAL A 25 4.29 21.22 -11.13
N ILE A 26 3.42 21.62 -10.20
CA ILE A 26 2.23 22.44 -10.52
C ILE A 26 2.64 23.86 -10.93
N GLU A 27 3.53 24.50 -10.19
CA GLU A 27 4.02 25.86 -10.46
C GLU A 27 4.70 25.96 -11.84
N THR A 28 5.41 24.89 -12.22
CA THR A 28 6.18 24.85 -13.47
C THR A 28 5.39 24.38 -14.69
N ALA A 29 4.14 23.93 -14.51
CA ALA A 29 3.37 23.27 -15.57
C ALA A 29 3.12 24.13 -16.82
N ASN A 30 3.05 25.47 -16.66
CA ASN A 30 2.81 26.42 -17.75
C ASN A 30 4.06 27.21 -18.15
N LEU A 31 5.23 26.93 -17.56
CA LEU A 31 6.46 27.64 -17.87
C LEU A 31 7.04 27.15 -19.19
N SER A 32 7.55 28.09 -19.98
CA SER A 32 8.43 27.77 -21.12
C SER A 32 9.76 27.18 -20.64
N GLU A 33 10.53 26.58 -21.56
CA GLU A 33 11.82 25.97 -21.22
C GLU A 33 12.84 26.98 -20.62
N ILE A 34 12.76 28.24 -21.06
CA ILE A 34 13.59 29.33 -20.56
C ILE A 34 13.18 29.67 -19.12
N GLU A 35 11.89 29.89 -18.87
CA GLU A 35 11.35 30.20 -17.55
C GLU A 35 11.57 29.05 -16.56
N LEU A 36 11.43 27.80 -17.02
CA LEU A 36 11.70 26.61 -16.22
C LEU A 36 13.18 26.55 -15.80
N SER A 37 14.10 26.86 -16.73
CA SER A 37 15.53 26.90 -16.44
C SER A 37 15.89 28.00 -15.43
N GLU A 38 15.26 29.18 -15.53
CA GLU A 38 15.42 30.28 -14.58
C GLU A 38 14.85 29.93 -13.19
N TYR A 39 13.64 29.36 -13.15
CA TYR A 39 13.02 28.87 -11.93
C TYR A 39 13.91 27.85 -11.22
N CYS A 40 14.42 26.86 -11.97
CA CYS A 40 15.29 25.81 -11.45
C CYS A 40 16.58 26.38 -10.85
N ARG A 41 17.23 27.34 -11.53
CA ARG A 41 18.42 28.03 -10.98
C ARG A 41 18.13 28.77 -9.69
N GLY A 42 16.98 29.46 -9.59
CA GLY A 42 16.58 30.18 -8.38
C GLY A 42 16.27 29.28 -7.19
N LYS A 43 15.86 28.03 -7.45
CA LYS A 43 15.50 27.03 -6.43
C LYS A 43 16.61 26.02 -6.14
N GLY A 44 17.72 26.06 -6.88
CA GLY A 44 18.80 25.07 -6.79
C GLY A 44 18.42 23.69 -7.31
N LEU A 45 17.50 23.63 -8.28
CA LEU A 45 17.00 22.41 -8.91
C LEU A 45 17.57 22.24 -10.31
N TYR A 46 17.53 21.00 -10.81
CA TYR A 46 17.74 20.69 -12.22
C TYR A 46 16.41 20.48 -12.93
N VAL A 47 16.35 20.89 -14.20
CA VAL A 47 15.15 20.73 -15.03
C VAL A 47 14.73 19.27 -15.12
N GLU A 48 15.71 18.37 -15.21
CA GLU A 48 15.51 16.92 -15.23
C GLU A 48 14.80 16.42 -13.97
N GLN A 49 15.08 16.98 -12.79
CA GLN A 49 14.41 16.59 -11.54
C GLN A 49 12.93 16.95 -11.55
N VAL A 50 12.58 18.13 -12.06
CA VAL A 50 11.18 18.56 -12.18
C VAL A 50 10.44 17.66 -13.18
N LYS A 51 11.09 17.31 -14.30
CA LYS A 51 10.54 16.36 -15.29
C LYS A 51 10.34 14.97 -14.69
N GLU A 52 11.30 14.47 -13.92
CA GLU A 52 11.19 13.18 -13.21
C GLU A 52 10.03 13.19 -12.22
N TRP A 53 9.84 14.27 -11.45
CA TRP A 53 8.72 14.37 -10.51
C TRP A 53 7.38 14.46 -11.22
N TYR A 54 7.32 15.15 -12.36
CA TYR A 54 6.12 15.18 -13.19
C TYR A 54 5.75 13.78 -13.68
N GLN A 55 6.72 13.03 -14.22
CA GLN A 55 6.49 11.64 -14.66
C GLN A 55 6.11 10.74 -13.48
N ALA A 56 6.80 10.84 -12.35
CA ALA A 56 6.47 10.07 -11.16
C ALA A 56 5.05 10.37 -10.63
N ALA A 57 4.58 11.61 -10.73
CA ALA A 57 3.21 11.99 -10.36
C ALA A 57 2.16 11.35 -11.29
N LEU A 58 2.41 11.34 -12.60
CA LEU A 58 1.54 10.68 -13.57
C LEU A 58 1.49 9.17 -13.36
N ASP A 59 2.65 8.54 -13.28
CA ASP A 59 2.81 7.11 -13.02
C ASP A 59 2.17 6.68 -11.70
N GLY A 60 2.35 7.49 -10.66
CA GLY A 60 1.78 7.24 -9.34
C GLY A 60 0.26 7.19 -9.38
N GLN A 61 -0.36 8.06 -10.17
CA GLN A 61 -1.81 8.08 -10.34
C GLN A 61 -2.31 6.83 -11.09
N GLU A 62 -1.65 6.42 -12.17
CA GLU A 62 -2.02 5.21 -12.91
C GLU A 62 -1.87 3.96 -12.03
N ARG A 63 -0.73 3.83 -11.35
CA ARG A 63 -0.46 2.71 -10.42
C ARG A 63 -1.46 2.66 -9.28
N ALA A 64 -1.86 3.81 -8.72
CA ALA A 64 -2.85 3.86 -7.64
C ALA A 64 -4.21 3.30 -8.08
N LEU A 65 -4.65 3.59 -9.31
CA LEU A 65 -5.90 3.07 -9.85
C LEU A 65 -5.86 1.55 -10.03
N VAL A 66 -4.77 1.02 -10.61
CA VAL A 66 -4.57 -0.41 -10.81
C VAL A 66 -4.49 -1.14 -9.47
N SER A 67 -3.71 -0.62 -8.52
CA SER A 67 -3.55 -1.19 -7.18
C SER A 67 -4.89 -1.24 -6.44
N ARG A 68 -5.67 -0.15 -6.45
CA ARG A 68 -6.99 -0.11 -5.80
C ARG A 68 -7.94 -1.16 -6.36
N LYS A 69 -7.95 -1.37 -7.68
CA LYS A 69 -8.79 -2.39 -8.32
C LYS A 69 -8.36 -3.80 -7.90
N ALA A 70 -7.05 -4.07 -7.87
CA ALA A 70 -6.51 -5.35 -7.44
C ALA A 70 -6.83 -5.63 -5.96
N GLU A 71 -6.67 -4.64 -5.10
CA GLU A 71 -6.98 -4.71 -3.67
C GLU A 71 -8.47 -5.01 -3.42
N LEU A 72 -9.38 -4.32 -4.11
CA LEU A 72 -10.82 -4.59 -4.00
C LEU A 72 -11.17 -6.02 -4.43
N SER A 73 -10.54 -6.53 -5.49
CA SER A 73 -10.73 -7.92 -5.93
C SER A 73 -10.24 -8.91 -4.87
N ARG A 74 -9.05 -8.65 -4.31
CA ARG A 74 -8.45 -9.47 -3.25
C ARG A 74 -9.33 -9.50 -2.00
N THR A 75 -9.75 -8.35 -1.50
CA THR A 75 -10.65 -8.24 -0.33
C THR A 75 -11.96 -9.00 -0.55
N ARG A 76 -12.51 -9.00 -1.77
CA ARG A 76 -13.71 -9.80 -2.10
C ARG A 76 -13.43 -11.30 -2.07
N SER A 77 -12.28 -11.74 -2.57
CA SER A 77 -11.87 -13.14 -2.53
C SER A 77 -11.66 -13.59 -1.08
N ASP A 78 -10.89 -12.82 -0.31
CA ASP A 78 -10.56 -13.12 1.08
C ASP A 78 -11.82 -13.21 1.93
N ASN A 79 -12.76 -12.26 1.78
CA ASN A 79 -14.05 -12.31 2.48
C ASN A 79 -14.88 -13.56 2.12
N LYS A 80 -14.81 -14.05 0.88
CA LYS A 80 -15.49 -15.30 0.51
C LYS A 80 -14.82 -16.51 1.18
N GLN A 81 -13.50 -16.53 1.22
CA GLN A 81 -12.74 -17.59 1.87
C GLN A 81 -12.99 -17.61 3.38
N ILE A 82 -12.93 -16.45 4.04
CA ILE A 82 -13.24 -16.31 5.47
C ILE A 82 -14.63 -16.89 5.78
N LYS A 83 -15.68 -16.46 5.06
CA LYS A 83 -17.04 -16.98 5.27
C LYS A 83 -17.16 -18.49 5.01
N SER A 84 -16.39 -19.02 4.07
CA SER A 84 -16.38 -20.46 3.79
C SER A 84 -15.76 -21.23 4.95
N LEU A 85 -14.61 -20.77 5.43
CA LEU A 85 -13.87 -21.34 6.56
C LEU A 85 -14.68 -21.25 7.86
N GLU A 86 -15.30 -20.11 8.15
CA GLU A 86 -16.17 -19.92 9.32
C GLU A 86 -17.32 -20.94 9.34
N ARG A 87 -17.97 -21.18 8.19
CA ARG A 87 -19.04 -22.18 8.11
C ARG A 87 -18.52 -23.60 8.30
N GLU A 88 -17.34 -23.90 7.78
CA GLU A 88 -16.73 -25.22 7.97
C GLU A 88 -16.34 -25.45 9.43
N LEU A 89 -15.76 -24.44 10.07
CA LEU A 89 -15.43 -24.46 11.49
C LEU A 89 -16.69 -24.70 12.33
N ALA A 90 -17.76 -23.94 12.10
CA ALA A 90 -19.02 -24.10 12.83
C ALA A 90 -19.63 -25.50 12.68
N ARG A 91 -19.56 -26.11 11.47
CA ARG A 91 -20.02 -27.49 11.26
C ARG A 91 -19.17 -28.50 12.03
N LYS A 92 -17.85 -28.33 12.04
CA LYS A 92 -16.92 -29.21 12.77
C LYS A 92 -17.11 -29.09 14.28
N GLU A 93 -17.27 -27.88 14.80
CA GLU A 93 -17.54 -27.64 16.22
C GLU A 93 -18.87 -28.27 16.66
N LYS A 94 -19.91 -28.17 15.84
CA LYS A 94 -21.20 -28.84 16.12
C LYS A 94 -21.05 -30.36 16.20
N ALA A 95 -20.40 -30.98 15.21
CA ALA A 95 -20.19 -32.43 15.20
C ALA A 95 -19.31 -32.89 16.39
N LEU A 96 -18.31 -32.09 16.76
CA LEU A 96 -17.47 -32.34 17.93
C LEU A 96 -18.29 -32.26 19.23
N ALA A 97 -19.15 -31.26 19.37
CA ALA A 97 -20.03 -31.11 20.53
C ALA A 97 -21.04 -32.27 20.65
N GLU A 98 -21.64 -32.70 19.54
CA GLU A 98 -22.53 -33.86 19.51
C GLU A 98 -21.81 -35.14 19.96
N THR A 99 -20.58 -35.37 19.46
CA THR A 99 -19.76 -36.52 19.87
C THR A 99 -19.42 -36.47 21.37
N ALA A 100 -19.02 -35.29 21.88
CA ALA A 100 -18.75 -35.10 23.30
C ALA A 100 -20.00 -35.37 24.17
N ALA A 101 -21.17 -34.92 23.73
CA ALA A 101 -22.44 -35.17 24.43
C ALA A 101 -22.78 -36.67 24.48
N LEU A 102 -22.60 -37.40 23.37
CA LEU A 102 -22.81 -38.85 23.33
C LEU A 102 -21.85 -39.61 24.26
N LEU A 103 -20.58 -39.23 24.30
CA LEU A 103 -19.59 -39.82 25.22
C LEU A 103 -19.96 -39.59 26.69
N VAL A 104 -20.40 -38.38 27.04
CA VAL A 104 -20.86 -38.06 28.39
C VAL A 104 -22.09 -38.88 28.76
N LEU A 105 -23.06 -39.01 27.85
CA LEU A 105 -24.27 -39.79 28.08
C LEU A 105 -23.94 -41.28 28.28
N SER A 106 -23.09 -41.86 27.42
CA SER A 106 -22.64 -43.24 27.51
C SER A 106 -21.96 -43.52 28.86
N LYS A 107 -21.08 -42.62 29.31
CA LYS A 107 -20.43 -42.72 30.62
C LYS A 107 -21.44 -42.68 31.78
N LYS A 108 -22.45 -41.81 31.70
CA LYS A 108 -23.50 -41.73 32.73
C LYS A 108 -24.36 -42.99 32.78
N VAL A 109 -24.75 -43.53 31.63
CA VAL A 109 -25.52 -44.79 31.55
C VAL A 109 -24.70 -45.94 32.16
N GLY A 110 -23.42 -46.06 31.81
CA GLY A 110 -22.52 -47.04 32.40
C GLY A 110 -22.38 -46.90 33.92
N ALA A 111 -22.38 -45.68 34.46
CA ALA A 111 -22.32 -45.47 35.91
C ALA A 111 -23.62 -45.83 36.65
N ILE A 112 -24.77 -45.77 35.98
CA ILE A 112 -26.09 -46.09 36.58
C ILE A 112 -26.40 -47.59 36.45
N TRP A 113 -26.09 -48.18 35.30
CA TRP A 113 -26.53 -49.52 34.92
C TRP A 113 -25.39 -50.54 34.82
N GLY A 114 -24.13 -50.09 34.87
CA GLY A 114 -22.95 -50.95 34.82
C GLY A 114 -22.44 -51.26 36.23
N SER A 115 -22.78 -52.47 36.69
CA SER A 115 -21.95 -53.28 37.59
C SER A 115 -21.28 -54.38 36.78
#